data_AF-A0A239PTK2-F1
#
_entry.id   AF-A0A239PTK2-F1
#
_cell.length_a   1.000
_cell.length_b   1.000
_cell.length_c   1.000
_cell.angle_alpha   90.00
_cell.angle_beta   90.00
_cell.angle_gamma   90.00
#
_symmetry.space_group_name_H-M   'P 1'
#
loop_
_entity.id
_entity.type
_entity.pdbx_description
1 polymer ?
#
loop_
_entity_poly.entity_id
_entity_poly.type
_entity_poly.pdbx_seq_one_letter_code
_entity_poly.pdbx_strand_id
1 'polypeptide(L)' 'MNAKDWEEFKKLYADYAAAREEYVAAQKNLQGAFSELARAYDPKALASNWYVAEQEAHERFNEARAALHHFLKAKLKKD' A
#
# COMPACT_ATOMS: atom_id res chain seq x y z
N MET A 1 8.93 -7.07 -24.32
CA MET A 1 9.62 -7.46 -23.06
C MET A 1 10.40 -8.74 -23.27
N ASN A 2 11.65 -8.77 -22.84
CA ASN A 2 12.50 -9.97 -22.86
C ASN A 2 12.40 -10.74 -21.53
N ALA A 3 13.11 -11.88 -21.40
CA ALA A 3 13.08 -12.71 -20.20
C ALA A 3 13.55 -11.98 -18.93
N LYS A 4 14.51 -11.06 -19.03
CA LYS A 4 14.98 -10.25 -17.89
C LYS A 4 13.94 -9.22 -17.44
N ASP A 5 13.26 -8.59 -18.40
CA ASP A 5 12.15 -7.66 -18.09
C ASP A 5 11.00 -8.39 -17.37
N TRP A 6 10.76 -9.67 -17.68
CA TRP A 6 9.73 -10.46 -17.00
C TRP A 6 10.07 -10.79 -15.54
N GLU A 7 11.34 -11.05 -15.23
CA GLU A 7 11.78 -11.26 -13.84
C GLU A 7 11.71 -9.96 -13.03
N GLU A 8 12.09 -8.83 -13.64
CA GLU A 8 11.94 -7.50 -13.03
C GLU A 8 10.45 -7.15 -12.78
N PHE A 9 9.58 -7.46 -13.75
CA PHE A 9 8.14 -7.34 -13.58
C PHE A 9 7.62 -8.13 -12.37
N LYS A 10 8.00 -9.41 -12.25
CA LYS A 10 7.53 -10.28 -11.16
C LYS A 10 7.93 -9.71 -9.80
N LYS A 11 9.15 -9.19 -9.68
CA LYS A 11 9.63 -8.55 -8.46
C LYS A 11 8.80 -7.30 -8.14
N LEU A 12 8.68 -6.37 -9.09
CA LEU A 12 7.90 -5.13 -8.90
C LEU A 12 6.42 -5.42 -8.59
N TYR A 13 5.86 -6.45 -9.19
CA TYR A 13 4.49 -6.87 -8.94
C TYR A 13 4.33 -7.47 -7.53
N ALA A 14 5.29 -8.28 -7.07
CA ALA A 14 5.29 -8.81 -5.71
C ALA A 14 5.41 -7.68 -4.67
N ASP A 15 6.30 -6.72 -4.90
CA ASP A 15 6.46 -5.54 -4.03
C ASP A 15 5.17 -4.71 -3.98
N TYR A 16 4.51 -4.50 -5.14
CA TYR A 16 3.21 -3.85 -5.22
C TYR A 16 2.11 -4.62 -4.46
N ALA A 17 2.05 -5.95 -4.61
CA ALA A 17 1.05 -6.77 -3.97
C ALA A 17 1.19 -6.74 -2.43
N ALA A 18 2.43 -6.84 -1.93
CA ALA A 18 2.73 -6.73 -0.49
C ALA A 18 2.34 -5.35 0.06
N ALA A 19 2.77 -4.27 -0.60
CA ALA A 19 2.44 -2.90 -0.18
C ALA A 19 0.92 -2.64 -0.19
N ARG A 20 0.20 -3.23 -1.15
CA ARG A 20 -1.28 -3.17 -1.19
C ARG A 20 -1.92 -3.88 0.00
N GLU A 21 -1.43 -5.06 0.37
CA GLU A 21 -1.94 -5.80 1.52
C GLU A 21 -1.69 -5.05 2.83
N GLU A 22 -0.49 -4.49 3.01
CA GLU A 22 -0.15 -3.64 4.15
C GLU A 22 -1.09 -2.44 4.27
N TYR A 23 -1.33 -1.73 3.16
CA TYR A 23 -2.24 -0.59 3.15
C TYR A 23 -3.68 -0.97 3.49
N VAL A 24 -4.20 -2.07 2.92
CA VAL A 24 -5.54 -2.56 3.25
C VAL A 24 -5.66 -2.96 4.72
N ALA A 25 -4.62 -3.57 5.30
CA ALA A 25 -4.58 -3.90 6.71
C ALA A 25 -4.59 -2.65 7.59
N ALA A 26 -3.79 -1.64 7.25
CA ALA A 26 -3.73 -0.38 7.99
C ALA A 26 -5.07 0.37 7.94
N GLN A 27 -5.76 0.41 6.79
CA GLN A 27 -7.10 0.99 6.68
C GLN A 27 -8.13 0.27 7.56
N LYS A 28 -8.10 -1.06 7.61
CA LYS A 28 -9.01 -1.84 8.48
C LYS A 28 -8.77 -1.53 9.95
N ASN A 29 -7.51 -1.41 10.36
CA ASN A 29 -7.16 -1.06 11.74
C ASN A 29 -7.65 0.36 12.10
N LEU A 30 -7.45 1.31 11.18
CA LEU A 30 -7.93 2.68 11.35
C LEU A 30 -9.46 2.74 11.46
N GLN A 31 -10.17 2.01 10.61
CA GLN A 31 -11.64 1.91 10.67
C GLN A 31 -12.12 1.27 11.99
N GLY A 32 -11.40 0.26 12.48
CA GLY A 32 -11.63 -0.37 13.78
C GLY A 32 -11.53 0.65 14.92
N ALA A 33 -10.43 1.40 14.96
CA ALA A 33 -10.20 2.45 15.96
C ALA A 33 -11.32 3.51 15.95
N PHE A 34 -11.75 3.98 14.77
CA PHE A 34 -12.89 4.91 14.68
C PHE A 34 -14.21 4.31 15.16
N SER A 35 -14.44 3.02 14.89
CA SER A 35 -15.66 2.33 15.34
C SER A 35 -15.70 2.17 16.87
N GLU A 36 -14.55 1.92 17.50
CA GLU A 36 -14.41 1.85 18.95
C GLU A 36 -14.57 3.23 19.60
N LEU A 37 -13.99 4.27 19.01
CA LEU A 37 -14.20 5.66 19.44
C LEU A 37 -15.67 6.06 19.40
N ALA A 38 -16.38 5.69 18.32
CA ALA A 38 -17.81 5.98 18.19
C ALA A 38 -18.67 5.25 19.24
N ARG A 39 -18.25 4.08 19.73
CA ARG A 39 -18.99 3.30 20.74
C ARG A 39 -18.67 3.68 22.17
N ALA A 40 -17.39 3.91 22.49
CA ALA A 40 -16.92 3.95 23.87
C ALA A 40 -16.28 5.29 24.26
N TYR A 41 -16.07 6.21 23.32
CA TYR A 41 -15.28 7.44 23.51
C TYR A 41 -13.97 7.14 24.28
N ASP A 42 -13.23 6.12 23.83
CA ASP A 42 -11.96 5.71 24.45
C ASP A 42 -10.78 6.49 23.82
N PRO A 43 -10.27 7.54 24.47
CA PRO A 43 -9.12 8.30 23.95
C PRO A 43 -7.84 7.46 23.83
N LYS A 44 -7.71 6.30 24.47
CA LYS A 44 -6.56 5.40 24.27
C LYS A 44 -6.59 4.71 22.92
N ALA A 45 -7.77 4.47 22.34
CA ALA A 45 -7.91 3.96 20.98
C ALA A 45 -7.44 4.99 19.92
N LEU A 46 -7.44 6.28 20.28
CA LEU A 46 -6.87 7.38 19.50
C LEU A 46 -5.35 7.52 19.68
N ALA A 47 -4.81 7.10 20.84
CA ALA A 47 -3.40 7.21 21.19
C ALA A 47 -2.51 6.21 20.42
N SER A 48 -3.08 5.14 19.89
CA SER A 48 -2.42 4.34 18.86
C SER A 48 -2.39 5.15 17.56
N ASN A 49 -1.18 5.46 17.08
CA ASN A 49 -0.88 6.22 15.87
C ASN A 49 -1.35 5.53 14.57
N TRP A 50 -2.52 4.90 14.54
CA TRP A 50 -3.09 4.21 13.38
C TRP A 50 -3.21 5.11 12.16
N TYR A 51 -3.41 6.42 12.36
CA TYR A 51 -3.39 7.41 11.30
C TYR A 51 -2.00 7.51 10.65
N VAL A 52 -0.93 7.57 11.45
CA VAL A 52 0.45 7.60 10.95
C VAL A 52 0.79 6.27 10.27
N ALA A 53 0.40 5.14 10.87
CA ALA A 53 0.62 3.82 10.27
C ALA A 53 -0.12 3.65 8.93
N GLU A 54 -1.34 4.18 8.81
CA GLU A 54 -2.09 4.19 7.54
C GLU A 54 -1.43 5.09 6.51
N GLN A 55 -0.98 6.28 6.92
CA GLN A 55 -0.25 7.19 6.04
C GLN A 55 1.04 6.57 5.51
N GLU A 56 1.87 5.97 6.37
CA GLU A 56 3.11 5.30 5.97
C GLU A 56 2.84 4.14 4.99
N ALA A 57 1.81 3.33 5.27
CA ALA A 57 1.42 2.22 4.38
C ALA A 57 0.88 2.74 3.03
N HIS A 58 0.15 3.85 3.05
CA HIS A 58 -0.36 4.51 1.85
C HIS A 58 0.77 5.06 0.97
N GLU A 59 1.77 5.69 1.58
CA GLU A 59 2.96 6.20 0.88
C GLU A 59 3.72 5.05 0.21
N ARG A 60 4.00 3.96 0.93
CA ARG A 60 4.64 2.75 0.38
C ARG A 60 3.85 2.14 -0.78
N PHE A 61 2.52 2.05 -0.64
CA PHE A 61 1.66 1.57 -1.72
C PHE A 61 1.76 2.44 -2.97
N ASN A 62 1.75 3.77 -2.80
CA ASN A 62 1.87 4.71 -3.92
C ASN A 62 3.23 4.62 -4.61
N GLU A 63 4.31 4.48 -3.85
CA GLU A 63 5.66 4.29 -4.39
C GLU A 63 5.77 2.99 -5.20
N ALA A 64 5.32 1.87 -4.65
CA ALA A 64 5.35 0.58 -5.33
C ALA A 64 4.47 0.60 -6.61
N ARG A 65 3.29 1.22 -6.54
CA ARG A 65 2.42 1.42 -7.70
C ARG A 65 3.09 2.29 -8.76
N ALA A 66 3.75 3.38 -8.37
CA ALA A 66 4.44 4.27 -9.29
C ALA A 66 5.61 3.56 -9.98
N ALA A 67 6.40 2.78 -9.24
CA ALA A 67 7.51 1.99 -9.78
C ALA A 67 7.02 0.96 -10.82
N LEU A 68 5.98 0.19 -10.48
CA LEU A 68 5.38 -0.78 -11.39
C LEU A 68 4.79 -0.10 -12.64
N HIS A 69 4.05 1.00 -12.46
CA HIS A 69 3.46 1.75 -13.57
C HIS A 69 4.53 2.36 -14.49
N HIS A 70 5.59 2.94 -13.92
CA HIS A 70 6.69 3.50 -14.70
C HIS A 70 7.38 2.41 -15.54
N PHE A 71 7.66 1.27 -14.92
CA PHE A 71 8.25 0.12 -15.60
C PHE A 71 7.37 -0.39 -16.74
N LEU A 72 6.07 -0.59 -16.49
CA LEU A 72 5.11 -1.00 -17.52
C LEU A 72 5.04 0.02 -18.66
N LYS A 73 4.98 1.32 -18.37
CA LYS A 73 4.97 2.38 -19.39
C LYS A 73 6.25 2.40 -20.22
N ALA A 74 7.41 2.12 -19.62
CA ALA A 74 8.68 2.06 -20.33
C ALA A 74 8.80 0.83 -21.24
N LYS A 75 8.25 -0.31 -20.81
CA LYS A 75 8.45 -1.61 -21.48
C LYS A 75 7.30 -2.06 -22.39
N LEU A 76 6.11 -1.50 -22.20
CA LEU A 76 4.91 -1.81 -23.00
C LEU A 76 4.53 -0.71 -24.00
N LYS A 77 5.31 0.39 -24.11
CA LYS A 77 5.17 1.27 -25.27
C LYS A 77 5.36 0.45 -26.54
N LYS A 78 4.27 0.25 -27.27
CA LYS A 78 4.32 -0.14 -28.68
C LYS A 78 5.00 1.01 -29.42
N ASP A 79 6.14 0.74 -30.05
CA ASP A 79 6.45 1.40 -31.31
C ASP A 79 5.42 0.96 -32.37
#